data_AF-A0A9P9S0T3-F1
#
_entry.id   AF-A0A9P9S0T3-F1
#
_cell.length_a   1.000
_cell.length_b   1.000
_cell.length_c   1.000
_cell.angle_alpha   90.00
_cell.angle_beta   90.00
_cell.angle_gamma   90.00
#
_symmetry.space_group_name_H-M   'P 1'
#
loop_
_entity.id
_entity.type
_entity.pdbx_description
1 polymer ?
#
loop_
_entity_poly.entity_id
_entity_poly.type
_entity_poly.pdbx_seq_one_letter_code
_entity_poly.pdbx_strand_id
1 'polypeptide(L)'
;DGGGVRGLSELVILQELMSRVNKKRRRHDQLEPWQLFDMIGGSSTGGLMAIMLGSLHMSVQECIEAYLDYAKTIFAPKRSKW
;
A
#
# COMPACT_ATOMS: atom_id res chain seq x y z
N ASP A 1 1.29 8.85 7.35
CA ASP A 1 0.97 9.71 6.21
C ASP A 1 2.09 10.67 5.84
N GLY A 2 2.24 10.95 4.54
CA GLY A 2 2.96 12.10 3.98
C GLY A 2 3.98 11.79 2.89
N GLY A 3 3.53 11.60 1.63
CA GLY A 3 4.29 11.78 0.38
C GLY A 3 5.72 11.22 0.24
N GLY A 4 5.92 10.33 -0.75
CA GLY A 4 7.25 9.86 -1.19
C GLY A 4 7.72 8.58 -0.48
N VAL A 5 8.99 8.52 -0.07
CA VAL A 5 9.59 7.34 0.61
C VAL A 5 8.80 6.93 1.87
N ARG A 6 8.14 7.89 2.53
CA ARG A 6 7.27 7.64 3.70
C ARG A 6 6.05 6.79 3.37
N GLY A 7 5.49 6.89 2.15
CA GLY A 7 4.40 6.01 1.73
C GLY A 7 4.81 4.55 1.59
N LEU A 8 6.06 4.29 1.15
CA LEU A 8 6.57 2.92 1.10
C LEU A 8 6.73 2.33 2.51
N SER A 9 7.13 3.15 3.49
CA SER A 9 7.26 2.69 4.87
C SER A 9 5.93 2.22 5.47
N GLU A 10 4.81 2.89 5.14
CA GLU A 10 3.47 2.49 5.58
C GLU A 10 3.08 1.13 5.01
N LEU A 11 3.34 0.90 3.72
CA LEU A 11 3.07 -0.38 3.08
C LEU A 11 3.96 -1.51 3.62
N VAL A 12 5.22 -1.23 3.93
CA VAL A 12 6.13 -2.22 4.55
C VAL A 12 5.67 -2.58 5.98
N ILE A 13 5.23 -1.59 6.76
CA ILE A 13 4.66 -1.82 8.09
C ILE A 13 3.39 -2.67 7.97
N LEU A 14 2.50 -2.33 7.03
CA LEU A 14 1.29 -3.11 6.78
C LEU A 14 1.60 -4.54 6.32
N GLN A 15 2.62 -4.73 5.48
CA GLN A 15 3.05 -6.05 5.02
C GLN A 15 3.51 -6.93 6.18
N GLU A 16 4.29 -6.38 7.10
CA GLU A 16 4.75 -7.08 8.30
C GLU A 16 3.57 -7.37 9.25
N LEU A 17 2.64 -6.44 9.40
CA LEU A 17 1.42 -6.65 10.19
C LEU A 17 0.60 -7.83 9.64
N MET A 18 0.33 -7.82 8.33
CA MET A 18 -0.42 -8.90 7.67
C MET A 18 0.32 -10.23 7.74
N SER A 19 1.66 -10.22 7.59
CA SER A 19 2.51 -11.41 7.78
C SER A 19 2.32 -12.01 9.18
N ARG A 20 2.29 -11.17 10.23
CA ARG A 20 2.06 -11.62 11.62
C ARG A 20 0.65 -12.16 11.83
N VAL A 21 -0.37 -11.49 11.30
CA VAL A 21 -1.77 -11.96 11.36
C VAL A 21 -1.92 -13.32 10.68
N ASN A 22 -1.23 -13.50 9.55
CA ASN A 22 -1.28 -14.72 8.75
C ASN A 22 -0.31 -15.82 9.20
N LYS A 23 0.59 -15.56 10.17
CA LYS A 23 1.65 -16.49 10.59
C LYS A 23 1.16 -17.88 10.98
N LYS A 24 -0.02 -17.98 11.60
CA LYS A 24 -0.62 -19.26 12.04
C LYS A 24 -1.75 -19.75 11.12
N ARG A 25 -2.08 -19.00 10.08
CA ARG A 25 -3.15 -19.34 9.14
C ARG A 25 -2.62 -20.25 8.05
N ARG A 26 -3.45 -21.19 7.59
CA ARG A 26 -3.14 -21.99 6.40
C ARG A 26 -3.21 -21.09 5.18
N ARG A 27 -2.55 -21.48 4.09
CA ARG A 27 -2.46 -20.67 2.87
C ARG A 27 -3.82 -20.23 2.32
N HIS A 28 -4.85 -21.09 2.40
CA HIS A 28 -6.21 -20.77 1.93
C HIS A 28 -7.03 -19.92 2.91
N ASP A 29 -6.56 -19.77 4.16
CA ASP A 29 -7.22 -19.01 5.23
C ASP A 29 -6.52 -17.68 5.50
N GLN A 30 -5.52 -17.33 4.69
CA GLN A 30 -4.82 -16.05 4.82
C GLN A 30 -5.76 -14.92 4.46
N LEU A 31 -5.67 -13.85 5.23
CA LEU A 31 -6.47 -12.66 5.03
C LEU A 31 -5.67 -11.58 4.29
N GLU A 32 -6.35 -10.88 3.41
CA GLU A 32 -5.93 -9.60 2.85
C GLU A 32 -6.47 -8.44 3.70
N PRO A 33 -5.92 -7.22 3.56
CA PRO A 33 -6.33 -6.07 4.39
C PRO A 33 -7.83 -5.79 4.37
N TRP A 34 -8.48 -5.87 3.19
CA TRP A 34 -9.93 -5.63 3.04
C TRP A 34 -10.81 -6.68 3.74
N GLN A 35 -10.25 -7.84 4.09
CA GLN A 35 -10.95 -8.89 4.85
C GLN A 35 -10.75 -8.75 6.35
N LEU A 36 -9.72 -8.00 6.78
CA LEU A 36 -9.34 -7.86 8.18
C LEU A 36 -9.85 -6.56 8.79
N PHE A 37 -9.84 -5.46 8.03
CA PHE A 37 -10.22 -4.14 8.51
C PHE A 37 -11.61 -3.76 8.04
N ASP A 38 -12.49 -3.42 8.97
CA ASP A 38 -13.85 -2.91 8.66
C ASP A 38 -13.81 -1.58 7.89
N MET A 39 -12.72 -0.83 8.04
CA MET A 39 -12.51 0.45 7.36
C MET A 39 -11.03 0.64 7.04
N ILE A 40 -10.77 1.08 5.80
CA ILE A 40 -9.44 1.50 5.36
C ILE A 40 -9.54 2.95 4.92
N GLY A 41 -8.72 3.82 5.52
CA GLY A 41 -8.70 5.25 5.24
C GLY A 41 -7.27 5.78 5.14
N GLY A 42 -7.13 6.94 4.51
CA GLY A 42 -5.84 7.62 4.37
C GLY A 42 -5.99 8.96 3.65
N SER A 43 -4.96 9.81 3.72
CA SER A 43 -4.96 11.14 3.08
C SER A 43 -3.78 11.26 2.11
N SER A 44 -3.98 12.00 1.01
CA SER A 44 -2.96 12.14 -0.04
C SER A 44 -2.50 10.76 -0.56
N THR A 45 -1.22 10.42 -0.46
CA THR A 45 -0.68 9.09 -0.80
C THR A 45 -1.39 7.95 -0.06
N GLY A 46 -1.72 8.13 1.22
CA GLY A 46 -2.46 7.13 1.99
C GLY A 46 -3.89 6.93 1.48
N GLY A 47 -4.49 7.96 0.87
CA GLY A 47 -5.82 7.85 0.25
C GLY A 47 -5.78 6.98 -1.01
N LEU A 48 -4.71 7.08 -1.81
CA LEU A 48 -4.51 6.18 -2.95
C LEU A 48 -4.33 4.73 -2.47
N MET A 49 -3.56 4.50 -1.41
CA MET A 49 -3.40 3.18 -0.79
C MET A 49 -4.73 2.65 -0.26
N ALA A 50 -5.55 3.49 0.36
CA ALA A 50 -6.86 3.10 0.86
C ALA A 50 -7.79 2.63 -0.27
N ILE A 51 -7.76 3.28 -1.43
CA ILE A 51 -8.51 2.84 -2.61
C ILE A 51 -7.97 1.50 -3.13
N MET A 52 -6.65 1.37 -3.30
CA MET A 52 -6.02 0.13 -3.82
C MET A 52 -6.33 -1.08 -2.94
N LEU A 53 -6.16 -0.93 -1.63
CA LEU A 53 -6.35 -2.02 -0.67
C LEU A 53 -7.83 -2.27 -0.39
N GLY A 54 -8.63 -1.22 -0.18
CA GLY A 54 -10.01 -1.32 0.30
C GLY A 54 -11.06 -1.42 -0.80
N SER A 55 -10.91 -0.71 -1.92
CA SER A 55 -11.91 -0.71 -3.00
C SER A 55 -11.54 -1.65 -4.15
N LEU A 56 -10.25 -1.71 -4.50
CA LEU A 56 -9.76 -2.58 -5.58
C LEU A 56 -9.35 -3.97 -5.07
N HIS A 57 -9.37 -4.18 -3.75
CA HIS A 57 -9.02 -5.43 -3.08
C HIS A 57 -7.65 -5.98 -3.49
N MET A 58 -6.71 -5.08 -3.84
CA MET A 58 -5.33 -5.47 -4.13
C MET A 58 -4.69 -6.02 -2.87
N SER A 59 -3.85 -7.05 -3.04
CA SER A 59 -2.97 -7.51 -1.97
C SER A 59 -1.97 -6.42 -1.58
N VAL A 60 -1.37 -6.54 -0.40
CA VAL A 60 -0.33 -5.59 0.04
C VAL A 60 0.83 -5.54 -0.95
N GLN A 61 1.22 -6.70 -1.51
CA GLN A 61 2.31 -6.81 -2.47
C GLN A 61 1.99 -6.08 -3.78
N GLU A 62 0.80 -6.30 -4.36
CA GLU A 62 0.37 -5.59 -5.57
C GLU A 62 0.30 -4.08 -5.34
N CYS A 63 -0.18 -3.65 -4.16
CA CYS A 63 -0.21 -2.24 -3.79
C CYS A 63 1.19 -1.62 -3.71
N ILE A 64 2.20 -2.36 -3.22
CA ILE A 64 3.61 -1.91 -3.20
C ILE A 64 4.15 -1.76 -4.63
N GLU A 65 3.90 -2.74 -5.49
CA GLU A 65 4.38 -2.72 -6.88
C GLU A 65 3.77 -1.56 -7.66
N ALA A 66 2.46 -1.38 -7.54
CA ALA A 66 1.75 -0.25 -8.14
C ALA A 66 2.28 1.08 -7.60
N TYR A 67 2.44 1.20 -6.27
CA TYR A 67 2.96 2.42 -5.65
C TYR A 67 4.37 2.77 -6.17
N LEU A 68 5.27 1.80 -6.27
CA LEU A 68 6.62 2.00 -6.78
C LEU A 68 6.61 2.44 -8.24
N ASP A 69 5.70 1.92 -9.06
CA ASP A 69 5.58 2.32 -10.45
C ASP A 69 5.07 3.77 -10.59
N TYR A 70 4.00 4.11 -9.87
CA TYR A 70 3.49 5.48 -9.82
C TYR A 70 4.49 6.48 -9.22
N ALA A 71 5.24 6.08 -8.20
CA ALA A 71 6.25 6.92 -7.56
C ALA A 71 7.33 7.37 -8.56
N LYS A 72 7.72 6.52 -9.51
CA LYS A 72 8.70 6.88 -10.56
C LYS A 72 8.23 8.03 -11.43
N THR A 73 6.93 8.08 -11.74
CA THR A 73 6.35 9.13 -12.60
C THR A 73 6.03 10.39 -11.81
N ILE A 74 5.45 10.26 -10.62
CA ILE A 74 5.05 11.38 -9.76
C ILE A 74 6.26 12.14 -9.22
N PHE A 75 7.32 11.42 -8.83
CA PHE A 75 8.53 12.01 -8.25
C PHE A 75 9.68 12.14 -9.27
N ALA A 76 9.41 11.94 -10.56
CA ALA A 76 10.40 12.21 -11.59
C ALA A 76 10.85 13.68 -11.51
N PRO A 77 12.17 13.97 -11.47
CA PRO A 77 12.65 15.34 -11.47
C PRO A 77 12.19 16.02 -12.76
N LYS A 78 11.38 17.08 -12.63
CA LYS A 78 11.09 17.96 -13.77
C LYS A 78 12.40 18.67 -14.14
N ARG A 79 13.01 18.29 -15.26
CA ARG A 79 14.09 19.09 -15.86
C ARG A 79 13.49 20.46 -16.20
N SER A 80 13.86 21.50 -15.45
CA SER A 80 13.52 22.86 -15.85
C SER A 80 14.26 23.16 -17.14
N LYS A 81 13.52 23.51 -18.20
CA LYS A 81 14.11 24.10 -19.40
C LYS A 81 14.39 25.57 -19.09
N TRP A 82 15.60 25.83 -18.59
CA TRP A 82 16.25 27.13 -18.64
C TRP A 82 17.62 26.91 -19.25
#